data_AF-A0A523NSJ4-F1
#
_entry.id   AF-A0A523NSJ4-F1
#
_cell.length_a   1.000
_cell.length_b   1.000
_cell.length_c   1.000
_cell.angle_alpha   90.00
_cell.angle_beta   90.00
_cell.angle_gamma   90.00
#
_symmetry.space_group_name_H-M   'P 1'
#
loop_
_entity.id
_entity.type
_entity.pdbx_description
1 polymer ?
#
loop_
_entity_poly.entity_id
_entity_poly.type
_entity_poly.pdbx_seq_one_letter_code
_entity_poly.pdbx_strand_id
1 'polypeptide(L)'
;FAGEGPMSVPEGSNPGAVKHNQEGIDHWNQGHYDVALKHFQAASKADSSIGETHFNEAICLDKLGRHGEATMHFKAAKKNAHGNKAITGSAILNGHIGG
;
A
#
# COMPACT_ATOMS: atom_id res chain seq x y z
N PHE A 1 -14.06 11.91 6.60
CA PHE A 1 -13.89 10.59 5.97
C PHE A 1 -12.85 9.85 6.80
N ALA A 2 -13.22 8.75 7.45
CA ALA A 2 -12.22 7.88 8.07
C ALA A 2 -11.37 7.32 6.93
N GLY A 3 -10.11 7.74 6.85
CA GLY A 3 -9.23 7.38 5.74
C GLY A 3 -8.92 5.88 5.76
N GLU A 4 -8.91 5.27 4.59
CA GLU A 4 -8.48 3.88 4.43
C GLU A 4 -7.03 3.72 4.94
N GLY A 5 -6.76 2.61 5.63
CA GLY A 5 -5.46 2.27 6.18
C GLY A 5 -4.78 1.13 5.40
N PRO A 6 -3.55 0.75 5.80
CA PRO A 6 -2.80 -0.29 5.11
C PRO A 6 -3.47 -1.66 5.24
N MET A 7 -3.23 -2.52 4.26
CA MET A 7 -3.75 -3.88 4.17
C MET A 7 -2.66 -4.91 4.50
N SER A 8 -3.06 -6.03 5.10
CA SER A 8 -2.19 -7.20 5.22
C SER A 8 -2.00 -7.84 3.84
N VAL A 9 -0.80 -8.35 3.56
CA VAL A 9 -0.53 -9.13 2.34
C VAL A 9 -1.20 -10.51 2.40
N PRO A 10 -1.46 -11.17 1.26
CA PRO A 10 -2.09 -12.50 1.23
C PRO A 10 -1.30 -13.56 2.01
N GLU A 11 -2.00 -14.57 2.54
CA GLU A 11 -1.36 -15.72 3.17
C GLU A 11 -0.45 -16.47 2.18
N GLY A 12 0.68 -16.98 2.66
CA GLY A 12 1.66 -17.66 1.81
C GLY A 12 2.52 -16.73 0.94
N SER A 13 2.36 -15.40 1.05
CA SER A 13 3.26 -14.43 0.41
C SER A 13 4.71 -14.60 0.86
N ASN A 14 5.62 -14.00 0.11
CA ASN A 14 7.05 -13.98 0.44
C ASN A 14 7.28 -13.57 1.92
N PRO A 15 8.03 -14.35 2.73
CA PRO A 15 8.22 -14.05 4.15
C PRO A 15 8.86 -12.69 4.44
N GLY A 16 9.74 -12.21 3.56
CA GLY A 16 10.32 -10.87 3.66
C GLY A 16 9.28 -9.79 3.41
N ALA A 17 8.37 -10.01 2.45
CA ALA A 17 7.24 -9.11 2.21
C ALA A 17 6.28 -9.10 3.39
N VAL A 18 5.94 -10.26 3.94
CA VAL A 18 5.08 -10.38 5.14
C VAL A 18 5.68 -9.62 6.32
N LYS A 19 6.95 -9.86 6.65
CA LYS A 19 7.63 -9.22 7.78
C LYS A 19 7.64 -7.71 7.64
N HIS A 20 8.12 -7.20 6.51
CA HIS A 20 8.20 -5.76 6.31
C HIS A 20 6.80 -5.12 6.23
N ASN A 21 5.81 -5.80 5.65
CA ASN A 21 4.45 -5.26 5.65
C ASN A 21 3.87 -5.12 7.06
N GLN A 22 4.11 -6.09 7.94
CA GLN A 22 3.67 -6.00 9.33
C GLN A 22 4.35 -4.84 10.07
N GLU A 23 5.67 -4.69 9.96
CA GLU A 23 6.40 -3.57 10.54
C GLU A 23 5.91 -2.22 9.98
N GLY A 24 5.59 -2.16 8.69
CA GLY A 24 5.02 -0.97 8.05
C GLY A 24 3.63 -0.61 8.60
N ILE A 25 2.76 -1.59 8.83
CA ILE A 25 1.45 -1.39 9.47
C ILE A 25 1.63 -0.86 10.90
N ASP A 26 2.57 -1.42 11.66
CA ASP A 26 2.84 -1.00 13.03
C ASP A 26 3.32 0.46 13.09
N HIS A 27 4.20 0.87 12.18
CA HIS A 27 4.65 2.26 12.05
C HIS A 27 3.55 3.20 11.55
N TRP A 28 2.70 2.76 10.63
CA TRP A 28 1.54 3.53 10.16
C TRP A 28 0.59 3.86 11.32
N ASN A 29 0.29 2.87 12.17
CA ASN A 29 -0.60 3.04 13.32
C ASN A 29 -0.06 4.05 14.36
N GLN A 30 1.26 4.28 14.36
CA GLN A 30 1.93 5.30 15.18
C GLN A 30 2.00 6.67 14.49
N GLY A 31 1.56 6.81 13.24
CA GLY A 31 1.68 8.03 12.45
C GLY A 31 3.05 8.24 11.81
N HIS A 32 3.95 7.25 11.87
CA HIS A 32 5.30 7.29 11.30
C HIS A 32 5.27 6.95 9.80
N TYR A 33 4.59 7.77 8.98
CA TYR A 33 4.31 7.46 7.57
C TYR A 33 5.56 7.34 6.69
N ASP A 34 6.62 8.07 7.00
CA ASP A 34 7.91 8.00 6.30
C ASP A 34 8.64 6.68 6.59
N VAL A 35 8.56 6.18 7.83
CA VAL A 35 9.12 4.89 8.23
C VAL A 35 8.28 3.75 7.66
N ALA A 36 6.95 3.84 7.76
CA ALA A 36 6.02 2.89 7.17
C ALA A 36 6.28 2.71 5.67
N LEU A 37 6.48 3.82 4.93
CA LEU A 37 6.82 3.79 3.51
C LEU A 37 8.09 2.97 3.23
N LYS A 38 9.15 3.11 4.03
CA LYS A 38 10.40 2.34 3.84
C LYS A 38 10.18 0.84 3.99
N HIS A 39 9.35 0.45 4.96
CA HIS A 39 8.98 -0.95 5.15
C HIS A 39 8.12 -1.47 4.00
N PHE A 40 7.12 -0.72 3.54
CA PHE A 40 6.31 -1.14 2.39
C PHE A 40 7.12 -1.23 1.09
N GLN A 41 8.08 -0.34 0.87
CA GLN A 41 9.05 -0.44 -0.22
C GLN A 41 9.95 -1.68 -0.13
N ALA A 42 10.36 -2.06 1.08
CA ALA A 42 11.11 -3.30 1.28
C ALA A 42 10.22 -4.52 0.99
N ALA A 43 8.94 -4.46 1.35
CA ALA A 43 7.98 -5.52 1.05
C ALA A 43 7.74 -5.68 -0.47
N SER A 44 7.53 -4.58 -1.19
CA SER A 44 7.34 -4.62 -2.66
C SER A 44 8.61 -4.98 -3.42
N LYS A 45 9.80 -4.70 -2.87
CA LYS A 45 11.07 -5.21 -3.41
C LYS A 45 11.23 -6.72 -3.23
N ALA A 46 10.69 -7.27 -2.14
CA ALA A 46 10.71 -8.71 -1.89
C ALA A 46 9.74 -9.45 -2.82
N ASP A 47 8.57 -8.86 -3.10
CA ASP A 47 7.63 -9.34 -4.10
C ASP A 47 6.79 -8.18 -4.66
N SER A 48 7.06 -7.79 -5.90
CA SER A 48 6.37 -6.68 -6.57
C SER A 48 5.03 -7.07 -7.20
N SER A 49 4.61 -8.34 -7.07
CA SER A 49 3.34 -8.82 -7.62
C SER A 49 2.16 -8.67 -6.65
N ILE A 50 2.44 -8.29 -5.40
CA ILE A 50 1.45 -8.11 -4.34
C ILE A 50 0.78 -6.74 -4.48
N GLY A 51 -0.53 -6.72 -4.71
CA GLY A 51 -1.29 -5.46 -4.86
C GLY A 51 -1.29 -4.62 -3.58
N GLU A 52 -1.36 -5.27 -2.42
CA GLU A 52 -1.44 -4.66 -1.10
C GLU A 52 -0.17 -3.88 -0.74
N THR A 53 1.03 -4.36 -1.13
CA THR A 53 2.26 -3.62 -0.85
C THR A 53 2.27 -2.29 -1.61
N HIS A 54 1.82 -2.29 -2.87
CA HIS A 54 1.67 -1.05 -3.63
C HIS A 54 0.58 -0.14 -3.08
N PHE A 55 -0.54 -0.70 -2.60
CA PHE A 55 -1.58 0.08 -1.93
C PHE A 55 -1.02 0.78 -0.69
N ASN A 56 -0.25 0.05 0.11
CA ASN A 56 0.34 0.53 1.36
C ASN A 56 1.41 1.63 1.13
N GLU A 57 2.23 1.48 0.09
CA GLU A 57 3.12 2.56 -0.37
C GLU A 57 2.32 3.80 -0.78
N ALA A 58 1.26 3.63 -1.58
CA ALA A 58 0.46 4.73 -2.09
C ALA A 58 -0.21 5.55 -0.98
N ILE A 59 -0.82 4.90 0.02
CA ILE A 59 -1.44 5.62 1.14
C ILE A 59 -0.40 6.36 2.00
N CYS A 60 0.82 5.84 2.15
CA CYS A 60 1.90 6.55 2.84
C CYS A 60 2.34 7.77 2.05
N LEU A 61 2.52 7.62 0.74
CA LEU A 61 2.86 8.72 -0.16
C LEU A 61 1.77 9.81 -0.13
N ASP A 62 0.50 9.44 -0.11
CA ASP A 62 -0.61 10.38 0.03
C ASP A 62 -0.55 11.15 1.36
N LYS A 63 -0.36 10.45 2.49
CA LYS A 63 -0.19 11.10 3.81
C LYS A 63 1.01 12.03 3.88
N LEU A 64 2.05 11.76 3.10
CA LEU A 64 3.25 12.59 2.99
C LEU A 64 3.10 13.73 1.96
N GLY A 65 1.93 13.89 1.33
CA GLY A 65 1.66 14.93 0.31
C GLY A 65 2.27 14.62 -1.06
N ARG A 66 2.80 13.41 -1.27
CA ARG A 66 3.45 12.97 -2.52
C ARG A 66 2.44 12.35 -3.48
N HIS A 67 1.39 13.11 -3.81
CA HIS A 67 0.21 12.61 -4.51
C HIS A 67 0.50 12.01 -5.90
N GLY A 68 1.47 12.56 -6.64
CA GLY A 68 1.84 12.02 -7.96
C GLY A 68 2.41 10.61 -7.88
N GLU A 69 3.27 10.35 -6.91
CA GLU A 69 3.83 9.02 -6.65
C GLU A 69 2.74 8.08 -6.08
N ALA A 70 1.89 8.59 -5.20
CA ALA A 70 0.74 7.84 -4.70
C ALA A 70 -0.15 7.34 -5.87
N THR A 71 -0.44 8.19 -6.85
CA THR A 71 -1.20 7.80 -8.05
C THR A 71 -0.51 6.70 -8.86
N MET A 72 0.82 6.72 -9.00
CA MET A 72 1.55 5.65 -9.67
C MET A 72 1.41 4.31 -8.94
N HIS A 73 1.57 4.31 -7.62
CA HIS A 73 1.45 3.12 -6.79
C HIS A 73 0.01 2.60 -6.69
N PHE A 74 -0.99 3.49 -6.65
CA PHE A 74 -2.40 3.10 -6.72
C PHE A 74 -2.75 2.41 -8.04
N LYS A 75 -2.20 2.87 -9.17
CA LYS A 75 -2.34 2.17 -10.47
C LYS A 75 -1.72 0.78 -10.44
N ALA A 76 -0.54 0.65 -9.84
CA ALA A 76 0.13 -0.65 -9.66
C ALA A 76 -0.68 -1.58 -8.76
N ALA A 77 -1.21 -1.08 -7.64
CA ALA A 77 -2.09 -1.82 -6.73
C ALA A 77 -3.33 -2.35 -7.46
N LYS A 78 -4.03 -1.49 -8.23
CA LYS A 78 -5.20 -1.89 -9.02
C LYS A 78 -4.86 -2.95 -10.06
N LYS A 79 -3.73 -2.81 -10.75
CA LYS A 79 -3.24 -3.78 -11.74
C LYS A 79 -2.94 -5.15 -11.11
N ASN A 80 -2.36 -5.15 -9.92
CA ASN A 80 -1.95 -6.35 -9.18
C ASN A 80 -2.97 -6.77 -8.12
N ALA A 81 -4.24 -6.32 -8.22
CA ALA A 81 -5.23 -6.63 -7.19
C ALA A 81 -5.63 -8.11 -7.18
N HIS A 82 -5.45 -8.84 -8.29
CA HIS A 82 -5.78 -10.27 -8.42
C HIS A 82 -7.18 -10.64 -7.89
N GLY A 83 -8.17 -9.77 -8.08
CA GLY A 83 -9.54 -9.96 -7.59
C GLY A 83 -9.81 -9.46 -6.16
N ASN A 84 -8.81 -8.91 -5.46
CA ASN A 84 -9.00 -8.26 -4.17
C ASN A 84 -9.88 -7.02 -4.33
N LYS A 85 -11.13 -7.15 -3.87
CA LYS A 85 -12.15 -6.09 -3.93
C LYS A 85 -11.88 -4.93 -2.98
N ALA A 86 -11.10 -5.13 -1.91
CA ALA A 86 -10.70 -4.04 -1.04
C ALA A 86 -9.83 -3.03 -1.79
N ILE A 87 -8.92 -3.51 -2.65
CA ILE A 87 -8.10 -2.65 -3.50
C ILE A 87 -8.95 -1.99 -4.59
N THR A 88 -9.70 -2.76 -5.38
CA THR A 88 -10.44 -2.20 -6.52
C THR A 88 -11.60 -1.31 -6.12
N GLY A 89 -12.19 -1.56 -4.94
CA GLY A 89 -13.26 -0.76 -4.34
C GLY A 89 -12.78 0.41 -3.48
N SER A 90 -11.47 0.57 -3.29
CA SER A 90 -10.94 1.63 -2.42
C SER A 90 -11.30 3.02 -2.94
N ALA A 91 -11.83 3.85 -2.05
CA ALA A 91 -12.22 5.22 -2.35
C ALA A 91 -10.99 6.11 -2.60
N ILE A 92 -9.94 5.99 -1.78
CA ILE A 92 -8.71 6.77 -1.94
C ILE A 92 -8.01 6.42 -3.26
N LEU A 93 -7.89 5.12 -3.56
CA LEU A 93 -7.29 4.65 -4.80
C LEU A 93 -8.06 5.16 -6.01
N ASN A 94 -9.40 5.02 -6.01
CA ASN A 94 -10.21 5.47 -7.14
C ASN A 94 -10.24 7.00 -7.28
N GLY A 95 -10.13 7.75 -6.17
CA GLY A 95 -9.98 9.20 -6.20
C GLY A 95 -8.69 9.66 -6.89
N HIS A 96 -7.57 8.96 -6.69
CA HIS A 96 -6.30 9.26 -7.34
C HIS A 96 -6.24 8.91 -8.82
N ILE A 97 -6.98 7.88 -9.26
CA ILE A 97 -6.91 7.34 -10.63
C ILE A 97 -8.03 7.87 -11.52
N GLY A 98 -9.20 8.18 -10.96
CA GLY A 98 -10.39 8.59 -11.69
C GLY A 98 -10.55 10.10 -11.91
N GLY A 99 -9.58 10.90 -11.44
CA GLY A 99 -9.51 12.34 -11.70
C GLY A 99 -8.82 12.68 -13.02
#